data_AF-A0AAD6Q3C6-F1
#
_entry.id   AF-A0AAD6Q3C6-F1
#
_cell.length_a   1.000
_cell.length_b   1.000
_cell.length_c   1.000
_cell.angle_alpha   90.00
_cell.angle_beta   90.00
_cell.angle_gamma   90.00
#
_symmetry.space_group_name_H-M   'P 1'
#
loop_
_entity.id
_entity.type
_entity.pdbx_description
1 polymer ?
#
loop_
_entity_poly.entity_id
_entity_poly.type
_entity_poly.pdbx_seq_one_letter_code
_entity_poly.pdbx_strand_id
1 'polypeptide(L)' 'MLKFAEACGIPAARITRKDDLRAAIQNMLNTPGPYLLDVIVPHQEHVLPMIPSGGAFKDVITEGDGRTKY' A
#
# COMPACT_ATOMS: atom_id res chain seq x y z
N MET A 1 -5.92 -12.36 1.59
CA MET A 1 -6.83 -11.70 0.63
C MET A 1 -7.12 -12.57 -0.59
N LEU A 2 -6.13 -13.28 -1.16
CA LEU A 2 -6.34 -14.13 -2.35
C LEU A 2 -7.50 -15.13 -2.24
N LYS A 3 -7.62 -15.84 -1.10
CA LYS A 3 -8.72 -16.81 -0.88
C LYS A 3 -10.11 -16.18 -0.85
N PHE A 4 -10.23 -14.90 -0.46
CA PHE A 4 -11.51 -14.19 -0.53
C PHE A 4 -11.88 -13.84 -1.97
N ALA A 5 -10.93 -13.35 -2.77
CA ALA A 5 -11.17 -13.09 -4.19
C ALA A 5 -11.52 -14.37 -4.96
N GLU A 6 -10.79 -15.47 -4.70
CA GLU A 6 -11.07 -16.79 -5.26
C GLU A 6 -12.49 -17.26 -4.93
N ALA A 7 -12.94 -17.09 -3.69
CA ALA A 7 -14.30 -17.44 -3.26
C ALA A 7 -15.40 -16.62 -3.99
N CYS A 8 -15.06 -15.42 -4.49
CA CYS A 8 -15.96 -14.57 -5.28
C CYS A 8 -15.77 -14.73 -6.80
N GLY A 9 -14.91 -15.64 -7.26
CA GLY A 9 -14.60 -15.80 -8.69
C GLY A 9 -13.82 -14.63 -9.29
N ILE A 10 -13.11 -13.84 -8.47
CA ILE A 10 -12.34 -12.68 -8.90
C ILE A 10 -10.87 -13.08 -9.07
N PRO A 11 -10.25 -12.86 -10.24
CA PRO A 11 -8.82 -13.10 -10.43
C PRO A 11 -7.99 -12.20 -9.50
N ALA A 12 -6.92 -12.77 -8.94
CA ALA A 12 -6.10 -12.05 -7.97
C ALA A 12 -4.63 -12.46 -8.02
N ALA A 13 -3.74 -11.54 -7.63
CA ALA A 13 -2.32 -11.78 -7.46
C ALA A 13 -1.79 -11.09 -6.20
N ARG A 14 -0.64 -11.55 -5.70
CA ARG A 14 0.08 -10.91 -4.59
C ARG A 14 1.51 -10.60 -5.01
N ILE A 15 2.00 -9.43 -4.63
CA ILE A 15 3.40 -9.03 -4.82
C ILE A 15 4.03 -8.56 -3.51
N THR A 16 5.32 -8.83 -3.37
CA THR A 16 6.13 -8.49 -2.19
C THR A 16 7.39 -7.70 -2.51
N ARG A 17 7.79 -7.65 -3.80
CA ARG A 17 8.98 -6.95 -4.25
C ARG A 17 8.59 -5.76 -5.12
N LYS A 18 9.32 -4.67 -4.96
CA LYS A 18 9.09 -3.42 -5.70
C LYS A 18 9.28 -3.59 -7.21
N ASP A 19 10.23 -4.43 -7.62
CA ASP A 19 10.54 -4.62 -9.05
C ASP A 19 9.39 -5.26 -9.84
N ASP A 20 8.55 -6.06 -9.17
CA ASP A 20 7.39 -6.71 -9.78
C ASP A 20 6.16 -5.78 -9.84
N LEU A 21 6.17 -4.66 -9.11
CA LEU A 21 4.98 -3.81 -8.88
C LEU A 21 4.42 -3.26 -10.19
N ARG A 22 5.28 -2.72 -11.07
CA ARG A 22 4.83 -2.10 -12.31
C ARG A 22 4.15 -3.12 -13.23
N ALA A 23 4.75 -4.29 -13.38
CA ALA A 23 4.19 -5.37 -14.20
C ALA A 23 2.87 -5.90 -13.61
N ALA A 24 2.79 -6.06 -12.29
CA ALA A 24 1.59 -6.53 -11.62
C ALA A 24 0.41 -5.55 -11.73
N ILE A 25 0.66 -4.24 -11.58
CA ILE A 25 -0.35 -3.20 -11.82
C ILE A 25 -0.81 -3.25 -13.28
N GLN A 26 0.12 -3.38 -14.24
CA GLN A 26 -0.24 -3.45 -15.65
C GLN A 26 -1.13 -4.68 -15.96
N ASN A 27 -0.81 -5.84 -15.40
CA ASN A 27 -1.63 -7.05 -15.55
C ASN A 27 -3.02 -6.87 -14.94
N MET A 28 -3.12 -6.27 -13.76
CA MET A 28 -4.40 -5.94 -13.13
C MET A 28 -5.26 -5.04 -14.03
N LEU A 29 -4.69 -3.96 -14.57
CA LEU A 29 -5.41 -3.01 -15.43
C LEU A 29 -5.81 -3.61 -16.78
N ASN A 30 -5.01 -4.52 -17.33
CA ASN A 30 -5.28 -5.17 -18.61
C ASN A 30 -6.27 -6.34 -18.50
N THR A 31 -6.54 -6.85 -17.29
CA THR A 31 -7.47 -7.97 -17.11
C THR A 31 -8.90 -7.45 -17.22
N PRO A 32 -9.71 -7.92 -18.19
CA PRO A 32 -11.10 -7.50 -18.29
C PRO A 32 -11.91 -7.92 -17.06
N GLY A 33 -12.72 -7.01 -16.53
CA GLY A 33 -13.58 -7.27 -15.37
C GLY A 33 -12.88 -7.00 -14.02
N PRO A 34 -13.39 -7.59 -12.92
CA PRO A 34 -12.84 -7.35 -11.59
C PRO A 34 -11.47 -8.00 -11.42
N TYR A 35 -10.61 -7.38 -10.62
CA TYR A 35 -9.31 -7.94 -10.26
C TYR A 35 -8.89 -7.46 -8.86
N LEU A 36 -8.20 -8.32 -8.10
CA LEU A 36 -7.59 -7.95 -6.81
C LEU A 36 -6.07 -8.08 -6.85
N LEU A 37 -5.35 -6.97 -6.64
CA LEU A 37 -3.91 -6.98 -6.43
C LEU A 37 -3.58 -6.74 -4.96
N ASP A 38 -2.97 -7.73 -4.32
CA ASP A 38 -2.54 -7.68 -2.93
C ASP A 38 -1.06 -7.25 -2.84
N VAL A 39 -0.83 -5.99 -2.49
CA VAL A 39 0.51 -5.37 -2.43
C VAL A 39 1.01 -5.38 -1.01
N ILE A 40 2.05 -6.16 -0.72
CA ILE A 40 2.66 -6.21 0.60
C ILE A 40 3.59 -5.02 0.79
N VAL A 41 3.35 -4.24 1.85
CA VAL A 41 4.12 -3.06 2.24
C VAL A 41 4.63 -3.18 3.68
N PRO A 42 5.77 -2.57 4.03
CA PRO A 42 6.22 -2.50 5.42
C PRO A 42 5.22 -1.70 6.27
N HIS A 43 4.95 -2.17 7.48
CA HIS A 43 3.94 -1.58 8.36
C HIS A 43 4.40 -0.31 9.09
N GLN A 44 5.71 -0.05 9.11
CA GLN A 44 6.31 1.05 9.86
C GLN A 44 6.22 2.41 9.14
N GLU A 45 5.69 2.45 7.91
CA GLU A 45 5.57 3.70 7.17
C GLU A 45 4.54 4.63 7.80
N HIS A 46 4.84 5.92 7.85
CA HIS A 46 3.94 6.97 8.34
C HIS A 46 3.39 7.82 7.20
N VAL A 47 2.20 8.39 7.44
CA VAL A 47 1.62 9.43 6.57
C VAL A 47 2.21 10.78 6.99
N LEU A 48 2.82 11.49 6.04
CA LEU A 48 3.43 12.80 6.25
C LEU A 48 3.17 13.73 5.05
N PRO A 49 3.14 15.07 5.23
CA PRO A 49 3.29 15.78 6.51
C PRO A 49 2.05 15.66 7.40
N MET A 50 2.20 15.94 8.70
CA MET A 50 1.11 15.90 9.67
C MET A 50 1.18 17.11 10.61
N ILE A 51 0.07 17.85 10.77
CA ILE A 51 -0.11 18.81 11.86
C ILE A 51 -0.85 18.08 12.99
N PRO A 52 -0.30 18.01 14.22
CA PRO A 52 -1.00 17.39 15.35
C PRO A 52 -2.37 18.02 15.63
N SER A 53 -3.28 17.25 16.21
CA SER A 53 -4.60 17.76 16.58
C SER A 53 -4.48 18.99 17.50
N GLY A 54 -5.15 20.09 17.13
CA GLY A 54 -5.06 21.37 17.84
C GLY A 54 -3.79 22.19 17.55
N GLY A 55 -2.91 21.73 16.67
CA GLY A 55 -1.70 22.45 16.25
C GLY A 55 -1.93 23.49 15.16
N ALA A 56 -0.91 24.29 14.90
CA ALA A 56 -0.85 25.29 13.83
C ALA A 56 0.15 24.87 12.74
N PHE A 57 0.20 25.65 11.65
CA PHE A 57 1.13 25.39 10.53
C PHE A 57 2.61 25.23 10.97
N LYS A 58 3.03 25.98 11.99
CA LYS A 58 4.39 25.91 12.55
C LYS A 58 4.72 24.57 13.24
N ASP A 59 3.70 23.79 13.60
CA ASP A 59 3.84 22.52 14.33
C ASP A 59 3.86 21.31 13.36
N VAL A 60 4.09 21.56 12.07
CA VAL A 60 4.11 20.53 11.04
C VAL A 60 5.24 19.53 11.28
N ILE A 61 4.89 18.25 11.27
CA ILE A 61 5.82 17.12 11.26
C ILE A 61 6.07 16.77 9.79
N THR A 62 7.32 16.86 9.36
CA THR A 62 7.75 16.56 7.98
C THR A 62 8.61 15.31 7.87
N GLU A 63 9.10 14.78 8.98
CA GLU A 63 10.04 13.65 9.01
C GLU A 63 9.69 12.67 10.13
N GLY A 64 10.14 11.41 9.99
CA GLY A 64 9.99 10.35 10.97
C GLY A 64 9.07 9.21 10.50
N ASP A 65 9.36 7.99 10.94
CA ASP A 65 8.57 6.80 10.70
C ASP A 65 8.55 5.90 11.96
N GLY A 66 7.89 4.74 11.89
CA GLY A 66 7.80 3.79 12.99
C GLY A 66 9.01 2.86 13.13
N ARG A 67 10.13 3.11 12.43
CA ARG A 67 11.32 2.25 12.48
C ARG A 67 12.21 2.64 13.66
N THR A 68 12.65 1.65 14.44
CA THR A 68 13.69 1.86 15.44
C THR A 68 15.06 1.91 14.76
N LYS A 69 15.78 3.03 14.89
CA LYS A 69 17.23 3.06 14.63
C LYS A 69 17.91 2.48 15.87
N TYR A 70 18.47 1.28 15.76
CA TYR A 70 19.42 0.76 16.75
C TYR A 70 20.77 1.46 16.58
#